data_AF-A0AAD5J678-F1
#
_entry.id   AF-A0AAD5J678-F1
#
_cell.length_a   1.000
_cell.length_b   1.000
_cell.length_c   1.000
_cell.angle_alpha   90.00
_cell.angle_beta   90.00
_cell.angle_gamma   90.00
#
_symmetry.space_group_name_H-M   'P 1'
#
loop_
_entity.id
_entity.type
_entity.pdbx_description
1 polymer ?
#
loop_
_entity_poly.entity_id
_entity_poly.type
_entity_poly.pdbx_seq_one_letter_code
_entity_poly.pdbx_strand_id
1 'polypeptide(L)'
;MHGCRRVTIICGQAGVCALGAVLEKHAGDERLLNHYLMQFKEIKLASDLPNELLYGRVGFLWACAFLNKHISKDKISTTRMRAVLDEIIKAGRRLANKGRYPLMYEWHGKKYWGAAYGLAGIMHVLMDMELKPDEVEDVKGTLRYIIKNRFPGGNYPSSEGSESDRLVHWCHGAPGITLTLVKAAQVFSDEEFL
;
A
#
# COMPACT_ATOMS: atom_id res chain seq x y z
N MET A 1 6.66 -12.70 25.28
CA MET A 1 6.77 -11.38 24.61
C MET A 1 5.39 -10.99 24.13
N HIS A 2 4.83 -9.87 24.61
CA HIS A 2 3.62 -9.31 24.03
C HIS A 2 4.01 -8.72 22.67
N GLY A 3 3.69 -9.44 21.59
CA GLY A 3 4.06 -9.03 20.23
C GLY A 3 3.56 -7.62 19.92
N CYS A 4 4.40 -6.83 19.25
CA CYS A 4 4.03 -5.52 18.73
C CYS A 4 2.74 -5.67 17.89
N ARG A 5 1.66 -4.96 18.28
CA ARG A 5 0.38 -4.97 17.55
C ARG A 5 0.49 -4.41 16.12
N ARG A 6 1.59 -3.70 15.80
CA ARG A 6 1.78 -3.06 14.50
C ARG A 6 2.51 -4.00 13.55
N VAL A 7 1.97 -4.14 12.35
CA VAL A 7 2.35 -5.21 11.40
C VAL A 7 2.96 -4.70 10.10
N THR A 8 3.20 -3.40 9.96
CA THR A 8 3.61 -2.78 8.70
C THR A 8 5.12 -2.56 8.62
N ILE A 9 5.62 -2.28 7.41
CA ILE A 9 7.04 -1.97 7.19
C ILE A 9 7.49 -0.65 7.82
N ILE A 10 6.62 0.38 7.87
CA ILE A 10 7.01 1.69 8.41
C ILE A 10 6.86 1.75 9.93
N CYS A 11 5.78 1.19 10.49
CA CYS A 11 5.44 1.39 11.89
C CYS A 11 5.40 0.11 12.73
N GLY A 12 5.76 -1.04 12.18
CA GLY A 12 5.52 -2.34 12.82
C GLY A 12 6.64 -3.37 12.69
N GLN A 13 6.35 -4.55 13.23
CA GLN A 13 7.30 -5.66 13.30
C GLN A 13 7.76 -6.14 11.92
N ALA A 14 6.91 -6.01 10.89
CA ALA A 14 7.29 -6.38 9.53
C ALA A 14 8.49 -5.56 9.04
N GLY A 15 8.58 -4.28 9.41
CA GLY A 15 9.73 -3.43 9.08
C GLY A 15 11.02 -3.90 9.74
N VAL A 16 10.95 -4.18 11.03
CA VAL A 16 12.08 -4.70 11.82
C VAL A 16 12.60 -6.01 11.22
N CYS A 17 11.71 -6.98 10.99
CA CYS A 17 12.10 -8.26 10.43
C CYS A 17 12.57 -8.14 8.97
N ALA A 18 11.92 -7.32 8.15
CA ALA A 18 12.27 -7.16 6.75
C ALA A 18 13.67 -6.53 6.58
N LEU A 19 13.94 -5.44 7.31
CA LEU A 19 15.23 -4.77 7.26
C LEU A 19 16.33 -5.66 7.86
N GLY A 20 16.07 -6.30 9.01
CA GLY A 20 17.00 -7.25 9.63
C GLY A 20 17.40 -8.36 8.64
N ALA A 21 16.42 -9.04 8.03
CA ALA A 21 16.70 -10.08 7.04
C ALA A 21 17.57 -9.56 5.87
N VAL A 22 17.29 -8.36 5.35
CA VAL A 22 18.09 -7.81 4.24
C VAL A 22 19.52 -7.49 4.67
N LEU A 23 19.72 -6.91 5.86
CA LEU A 23 21.06 -6.62 6.38
C LEU A 23 21.87 -7.91 6.55
N GLU A 24 21.30 -8.93 7.17
CA GLU A 24 22.00 -10.19 7.43
C GLU A 24 22.31 -10.97 6.16
N LYS A 25 21.46 -10.87 5.12
CA LYS A 25 21.80 -11.39 3.80
C LYS A 25 23.08 -10.74 3.23
N HIS A 26 23.23 -9.42 3.37
CA HIS A 26 24.43 -8.73 2.89
C HIS A 26 25.66 -9.03 3.74
N ALA A 27 25.48 -9.28 5.04
CA ALA A 27 26.54 -9.69 5.95
C ALA A 27 26.98 -11.16 5.76
N GLY A 28 26.14 -11.98 5.14
CA GLY A 28 26.37 -13.42 4.98
C GLY A 28 26.03 -14.26 6.22
N ASP A 29 25.34 -13.71 7.22
CA ASP A 29 24.88 -14.46 8.40
C ASP A 29 23.54 -15.15 8.10
N GLU A 30 23.62 -16.38 7.58
CA GLU A 30 22.43 -17.18 7.26
C GLU A 30 21.56 -17.50 8.48
N ARG A 31 22.16 -17.59 9.68
CA ARG A 31 21.42 -17.93 10.91
C ARG A 31 20.52 -16.77 11.31
N LEU A 32 21.04 -15.55 11.34
CA LEU A 32 20.26 -14.35 11.67
C LEU A 32 19.28 -13.99 10.55
N LEU A 33 19.65 -14.18 9.29
CA LEU A 33 18.71 -14.07 8.16
C LEU A 33 17.49 -14.98 8.37
N ASN A 34 17.72 -16.26 8.67
CA ASN A 34 16.63 -17.21 8.90
C ASN A 34 15.81 -16.86 10.15
N HIS A 35 16.46 -16.35 11.20
CA HIS A 35 15.77 -15.86 12.40
C HIS A 35 14.76 -14.75 12.07
N TYR A 36 15.18 -13.70 11.36
CA TYR A 36 14.29 -12.60 10.98
C TYR A 36 13.16 -13.04 10.04
N LEU A 37 13.47 -13.93 9.10
CA LEU A 37 12.45 -14.48 8.20
C LEU A 37 11.41 -15.34 8.93
N MET A 38 11.82 -16.12 9.93
CA MET A 38 10.88 -16.86 10.78
C MET A 38 9.96 -15.91 11.54
N GLN A 39 10.52 -14.89 12.20
CA GLN A 39 9.73 -13.88 12.91
C GLN A 39 8.76 -13.13 11.98
N PHE A 40 9.20 -12.79 10.75
CA PHE A 40 8.32 -12.18 9.75
C PHE A 40 7.13 -13.09 9.40
N LYS A 41 7.38 -14.39 9.21
CA LYS A 41 6.34 -15.38 8.88
C LYS A 41 5.35 -15.57 10.03
N GLU A 42 5.74 -15.35 11.27
CA GLU A 42 4.85 -15.44 12.44
C GLU A 42 3.90 -14.26 12.60
N ILE A 43 4.11 -13.14 11.89
CA ILE A 43 3.22 -11.98 11.95
C ILE A 43 1.81 -12.39 11.53
N LYS A 44 0.83 -12.19 12.41
CA LYS A 44 -0.59 -12.43 12.13
C LYS A 44 -1.29 -11.11 11.85
N LEU A 45 -2.10 -11.07 10.80
CA LEU A 45 -2.93 -9.90 10.49
C LEU A 45 -4.30 -10.09 11.14
N ALA A 46 -4.70 -9.14 12.00
CA ALA A 46 -6.04 -9.13 12.56
C ALA A 46 -7.09 -8.89 11.45
N SER A 47 -8.30 -9.42 11.64
CA SER A 47 -9.40 -9.30 10.67
C SER A 47 -9.93 -7.87 10.52
N ASP A 48 -9.74 -7.04 11.54
CA ASP A 48 -10.17 -5.64 11.63
C ASP A 48 -9.08 -4.62 11.24
N LEU A 49 -7.90 -5.08 10.83
CA LEU A 49 -6.80 -4.21 10.41
C LEU A 49 -7.26 -3.27 9.27
N PRO A 50 -6.90 -1.97 9.31
CA PRO A 50 -7.17 -1.06 8.20
C PRO A 50 -6.39 -1.47 6.95
N ASN A 51 -6.62 -0.78 5.83
CA ASN A 51 -5.97 -1.08 4.56
C ASN A 51 -4.81 -0.14 4.21
N GLU A 52 -4.62 0.96 4.93
CA GLU A 52 -3.63 1.99 4.58
C GLU A 52 -2.18 1.62 4.91
N LEU A 53 -1.23 2.49 4.52
CA LEU A 53 0.19 2.14 4.44
C LEU A 53 0.88 2.05 5.80
N LEU A 54 0.50 2.91 6.76
CA LEU A 54 1.24 3.01 8.02
C LEU A 54 0.85 1.92 9.02
N TYR A 55 -0.40 1.50 9.05
CA TYR A 55 -0.92 0.54 10.04
C TYR A 55 -1.71 -0.63 9.42
N GLY A 56 -1.98 -0.56 8.12
CA GLY A 56 -2.87 -1.48 7.44
C GLY A 56 -2.22 -2.57 6.61
N ARG A 57 -3.08 -3.29 5.88
CA ARG A 57 -2.74 -4.46 5.08
C ARG A 57 -1.72 -4.16 3.99
N VAL A 58 -1.82 -3.01 3.32
CA VAL A 58 -0.85 -2.66 2.25
C VAL A 58 0.53 -2.38 2.82
N GLY A 59 0.64 -1.85 4.04
CA GLY A 59 1.93 -1.68 4.72
C GLY A 59 2.64 -3.00 5.02
N PHE A 60 1.88 -4.05 5.33
CA PHE A 60 2.42 -5.42 5.43
C PHE A 60 2.77 -5.99 4.06
N LEU A 61 1.90 -5.82 3.06
CA LEU A 61 2.11 -6.31 1.70
C LEU A 61 3.37 -5.69 1.06
N TRP A 62 3.63 -4.41 1.33
CA TRP A 62 4.85 -3.74 0.91
C TRP A 62 6.10 -4.37 1.55
N ALA A 63 6.03 -4.77 2.82
CA ALA A 63 7.10 -5.50 3.50
C ALA A 63 7.40 -6.86 2.81
N CYS A 64 6.35 -7.58 2.40
CA CYS A 64 6.50 -8.82 1.66
C CYS A 64 7.20 -8.61 0.31
N ALA A 65 6.77 -7.61 -0.47
CA ALA A 65 7.38 -7.27 -1.75
C ALA A 65 8.83 -6.81 -1.59
N PHE A 66 9.13 -6.02 -0.56
CA PHE A 66 10.49 -5.61 -0.22
C PHE A 66 11.40 -6.82 0.04
N LEU A 67 10.96 -7.78 0.85
CA LEU A 67 11.71 -9.02 1.09
C LEU A 67 11.92 -9.83 -0.18
N ASN A 68 10.90 -9.98 -1.02
CA ASN A 68 11.02 -10.73 -2.28
C ASN A 68 11.97 -10.05 -3.26
N LYS A 69 12.01 -8.72 -3.28
CA LYS A 69 12.94 -7.95 -4.12
C LYS A 69 14.40 -8.09 -3.65
N HIS A 70 14.64 -7.98 -2.35
CA HIS A 70 16.00 -7.87 -1.81
C HIS A 70 16.62 -9.20 -1.37
N ILE A 71 15.82 -10.21 -1.02
CA ILE A 71 16.31 -11.53 -0.62
C ILE A 71 16.33 -12.50 -1.80
N SER A 72 15.16 -12.82 -2.33
CA SER A 72 15.01 -13.65 -3.53
C SER A 72 13.55 -13.60 -3.95
N LYS A 73 13.31 -13.78 -5.25
CA LYS A 73 11.94 -13.96 -5.75
C LYS A 73 11.23 -15.07 -4.93
N ASP A 74 9.98 -14.82 -4.59
CA ASP A 74 9.09 -15.74 -3.87
C ASP A 74 9.56 -16.17 -2.45
N LYS A 75 10.45 -15.39 -1.81
CA LYS A 75 10.91 -15.69 -0.44
C LYS A 75 9.77 -15.71 0.57
N ILE A 76 8.85 -14.76 0.43
CA ILE A 76 7.54 -14.74 1.06
C ILE A 76 6.54 -15.35 0.08
N SER A 77 5.77 -16.32 0.58
CA SER A 77 4.78 -17.07 -0.20
C SER A 77 3.83 -16.16 -0.98
N THR A 78 3.77 -16.39 -2.30
CA THR A 78 2.82 -15.75 -3.22
C THR A 78 1.37 -16.00 -2.80
N THR A 79 1.03 -17.20 -2.33
CA THR A 79 -0.29 -17.54 -1.77
C THR A 79 -0.67 -16.63 -0.60
N ARG A 80 0.28 -16.38 0.32
CA ARG A 80 0.04 -15.49 1.46
C ARG A 80 -0.17 -14.05 1.01
N MET A 81 0.66 -13.57 0.08
CA MET A 81 0.52 -12.22 -0.48
C MET A 81 -0.82 -12.05 -1.21
N ARG A 82 -1.22 -13.05 -2.02
CA ARG A 82 -2.50 -13.06 -2.75
C ARG A 82 -3.70 -13.03 -1.83
N ALA A 83 -3.68 -13.79 -0.73
CA ALA A 83 -4.76 -13.77 0.26
C ALA A 83 -4.94 -12.39 0.92
N VAL A 84 -3.84 -11.69 1.22
CA VAL A 84 -3.90 -10.32 1.77
C VAL A 84 -4.43 -9.33 0.72
N LEU A 85 -3.97 -9.47 -0.52
CA LEU A 85 -4.40 -8.65 -1.65
C LEU A 85 -5.89 -8.82 -1.96
N ASP A 86 -6.39 -10.06 -1.96
CA ASP A 86 -7.82 -10.35 -2.15
C ASP A 86 -8.68 -9.63 -1.10
N GLU A 87 -8.26 -9.63 0.16
CA GLU A 87 -8.99 -8.90 1.21
C GLU A 87 -8.94 -7.38 1.03
N ILE A 88 -7.82 -6.82 0.54
CA ILE A 88 -7.71 -5.39 0.22
C ILE A 88 -8.64 -5.01 -0.94
N ILE A 89 -8.64 -5.78 -2.03
CA ILE A 89 -9.53 -5.54 -3.18
C ILE A 89 -10.99 -5.68 -2.76
N LYS A 90 -11.34 -6.75 -2.05
CA LYS A 90 -12.68 -6.99 -1.53
C LYS A 90 -13.14 -5.86 -0.60
N ALA A 91 -12.26 -5.36 0.27
CA ALA A 91 -12.57 -4.21 1.13
C ALA A 91 -12.80 -2.94 0.32
N GLY A 92 -11.97 -2.67 -0.68
CA GLY A 92 -12.10 -1.51 -1.57
C GLY A 92 -13.43 -1.50 -2.33
N ARG A 93 -13.79 -2.65 -2.92
CA ARG A 93 -15.04 -2.84 -3.66
C ARG A 93 -16.28 -2.71 -2.79
N ARG A 94 -16.20 -3.07 -1.49
CA ARG A 94 -17.33 -2.91 -0.55
C ARG A 94 -17.70 -1.44 -0.30
N LEU A 95 -16.72 -0.55 -0.30
CA LEU A 95 -16.94 0.89 -0.08
C LEU A 95 -17.03 1.69 -1.39
N ALA A 96 -16.96 1.00 -2.53
CA ALA A 96 -17.06 1.60 -3.85
C ALA A 96 -18.38 2.34 -4.05
N ASN A 97 -18.38 3.28 -5.00
CA ASN A 97 -19.60 3.95 -5.42
C ASN A 97 -19.76 3.76 -6.92
N LYS A 98 -20.82 3.05 -7.32
CA LYS A 98 -21.15 2.78 -8.73
C LYS A 98 -21.22 4.10 -9.49
N GLY A 99 -20.33 4.28 -10.46
CA GLY A 99 -20.26 5.46 -11.33
C GLY A 99 -19.36 6.60 -10.84
N ARG A 100 -18.72 6.49 -9.66
CA ARG A 100 -17.75 7.50 -9.18
C ARG A 100 -16.34 6.96 -9.02
N TYR A 101 -16.17 5.91 -8.22
CA TYR A 101 -14.87 5.32 -7.94
C TYR A 101 -15.00 3.80 -7.70
N PRO A 102 -14.10 2.98 -8.26
CA PRO A 102 -14.18 1.52 -8.15
C PRO A 102 -13.64 0.97 -6.82
N LEU A 103 -12.63 1.63 -6.22
CA LEU A 103 -12.11 1.29 -4.89
C LEU A 103 -12.18 2.49 -3.95
N MET A 104 -12.51 2.23 -2.69
CA MET A 104 -12.46 3.23 -1.63
C MET A 104 -12.12 2.60 -0.29
N TYR A 105 -11.45 3.37 0.57
CA TYR A 105 -10.95 2.89 1.86
C TYR A 105 -11.15 3.93 2.94
N GLU A 106 -11.17 3.48 4.19
CA GLU A 106 -11.36 4.33 5.34
C GLU A 106 -10.32 4.01 6.42
N TRP A 107 -9.86 5.06 7.11
CA TRP A 107 -9.08 4.97 8.33
C TRP A 107 -9.61 6.01 9.32
N HIS A 108 -9.89 5.60 10.57
CA HIS A 108 -10.53 6.45 11.59
C HIS A 108 -11.73 7.28 11.08
N GLY A 109 -12.67 6.65 10.39
CA GLY A 109 -13.89 7.32 9.92
C GLY A 109 -13.69 8.24 8.71
N LYS A 110 -12.50 8.29 8.12
CA LYS A 110 -12.17 9.20 7.01
C LYS A 110 -11.64 8.45 5.80
N LYS A 111 -12.14 8.85 4.62
CA LYS A 111 -11.70 8.36 3.31
C LYS A 111 -10.53 9.18 2.80
N TYR A 112 -9.32 8.87 3.28
CA TYR A 112 -8.11 9.62 2.94
C TYR A 112 -7.65 9.39 1.51
N TRP A 113 -6.98 10.40 0.94
CA TRP A 113 -6.46 10.36 -0.44
C TRP A 113 -4.95 10.16 -0.52
N GLY A 114 -4.20 10.72 0.42
CA GLY A 114 -2.73 10.77 0.38
C GLY A 114 -2.02 9.43 0.60
N ALA A 115 -0.69 9.45 0.53
CA ALA A 115 0.13 8.23 0.50
C ALA A 115 0.21 7.49 1.85
N ALA A 116 0.08 8.19 2.97
CA ALA A 116 0.20 7.57 4.28
C ALA A 116 -1.06 6.74 4.62
N TYR A 117 -2.23 7.40 4.59
CA TYR A 117 -3.47 6.85 5.14
C TYR A 117 -4.53 6.50 4.08
N GLY A 118 -4.25 6.79 2.81
CA GLY A 118 -5.28 6.93 1.79
C GLY A 118 -5.05 6.16 0.50
N LEU A 119 -5.90 6.49 -0.48
CA LEU A 119 -5.94 5.85 -1.78
C LEU A 119 -4.58 5.78 -2.45
N ALA A 120 -3.81 6.87 -2.46
CA ALA A 120 -2.54 6.93 -3.17
C ALA A 120 -1.54 5.88 -2.67
N GLY A 121 -1.44 5.68 -1.36
CA GLY A 121 -0.53 4.68 -0.78
C GLY A 121 -0.97 3.26 -1.08
N ILE A 122 -2.29 3.02 -1.04
CA ILE A 122 -2.89 1.73 -1.36
C ILE A 122 -2.63 1.39 -2.83
N MET A 123 -3.03 2.27 -3.76
CA MET A 123 -2.82 2.05 -5.20
C MET A 123 -1.34 1.88 -5.53
N HIS A 124 -0.46 2.64 -4.89
CA HIS A 124 0.99 2.52 -5.08
C HIS A 124 1.49 1.09 -4.81
N VAL A 125 1.06 0.49 -3.70
CA VAL A 125 1.49 -0.88 -3.36
C VAL A 125 0.78 -1.92 -4.22
N LEU A 126 -0.51 -1.72 -4.56
CA LEU A 126 -1.25 -2.65 -5.42
C LEU A 126 -0.58 -2.82 -6.79
N MET A 127 0.00 -1.76 -7.35
CA MET A 127 0.72 -1.82 -8.62
C MET A 127 2.03 -2.64 -8.59
N ASP A 128 2.56 -2.98 -7.42
CA ASP A 128 3.69 -3.93 -7.30
C ASP A 128 3.23 -5.39 -7.27
N MET A 129 1.92 -5.64 -7.28
CA MET A 129 1.35 -6.98 -7.16
C MET A 129 0.92 -7.53 -8.51
N GLU A 130 0.79 -8.86 -8.56
CA GLU A 130 0.13 -9.54 -9.67
C GLU A 130 -1.40 -9.39 -9.53
N LEU A 131 -1.94 -8.39 -10.24
CA LEU A 131 -3.36 -8.06 -10.29
C LEU A 131 -4.06 -8.81 -11.41
N LYS A 132 -5.30 -9.23 -11.17
CA LYS A 132 -6.20 -9.74 -12.23
C LYS A 132 -6.64 -8.60 -13.15
N PRO A 133 -7.08 -8.86 -14.39
CA PRO A 133 -7.49 -7.80 -15.31
C PRO A 133 -8.57 -6.85 -14.74
N ASP A 134 -9.54 -7.36 -14.01
CA ASP A 134 -10.57 -6.55 -13.35
C ASP A 134 -10.01 -5.71 -12.18
N GLU A 135 -9.02 -6.24 -11.47
CA GLU A 135 -8.31 -5.52 -10.40
C GLU A 135 -7.43 -4.39 -10.96
N VAL A 136 -6.83 -4.60 -12.14
CA VAL A 136 -6.08 -3.55 -12.86
C VAL A 136 -7.00 -2.40 -13.24
N GLU A 137 -8.18 -2.68 -13.81
CA GLU A 137 -9.14 -1.63 -14.18
C GLU A 137 -9.69 -0.88 -12.96
N ASP A 138 -9.88 -1.57 -11.83
CA ASP A 138 -10.23 -0.92 -10.57
C ASP A 138 -9.12 0.03 -10.07
N VAL A 139 -7.85 -0.38 -10.15
CA VAL A 139 -6.74 0.49 -9.77
C VAL A 139 -6.65 1.70 -10.69
N LYS A 140 -6.68 1.50 -12.01
CA LYS A 140 -6.68 2.60 -13.00
C LYS A 140 -7.86 3.55 -12.81
N GLY A 141 -9.07 3.01 -12.65
CA GLY A 141 -10.28 3.81 -12.42
C GLY A 141 -10.20 4.63 -11.12
N THR A 142 -9.59 4.09 -10.07
CA THR A 142 -9.36 4.84 -8.82
C THR A 142 -8.35 5.97 -9.01
N LEU A 143 -7.28 5.74 -9.77
CA LEU A 143 -6.29 6.77 -10.08
C LEU A 143 -6.87 7.89 -10.95
N ARG A 144 -7.67 7.54 -11.98
CA ARG A 144 -8.41 8.52 -12.79
C ARG A 144 -9.38 9.35 -11.95
N TYR A 145 -10.04 8.71 -10.98
CA TYR A 145 -10.88 9.41 -10.02
C TYR A 145 -10.06 10.42 -9.20
N ILE A 146 -8.87 10.05 -8.72
CA ILE A 146 -7.97 10.98 -8.01
C ILE A 146 -7.60 12.17 -8.93
N ILE A 147 -7.13 11.91 -10.15
CA ILE A 147 -6.72 12.95 -11.12
C ILE A 147 -7.85 13.94 -11.39
N LYS A 148 -9.08 13.45 -11.60
CA LYS A 148 -10.24 14.26 -11.99
C LYS A 148 -10.72 15.22 -10.89
N ASN A 149 -10.54 14.89 -9.61
CA ASN A 149 -11.07 15.68 -8.51
C ASN A 149 -9.99 16.36 -7.66
N ARG A 150 -8.86 16.72 -8.29
CA ARG A 150 -7.88 17.62 -7.69
C ARG A 150 -8.46 19.04 -7.54
N PHE A 151 -7.88 19.83 -6.65
CA PHE A 151 -8.19 21.25 -6.53
C PHE A 151 -7.79 22.02 -7.80
N PRO A 152 -8.37 23.21 -8.06
CA PRO A 152 -7.99 24.05 -9.19
C PRO A 152 -6.49 24.36 -9.26
N GLY A 153 -5.82 24.47 -8.09
CA GLY A 153 -4.36 24.68 -7.99
C GLY A 153 -3.51 23.44 -8.28
N GLY A 154 -4.12 22.30 -8.63
CA GLY A 154 -3.43 21.04 -8.92
C GLY A 154 -3.08 20.21 -7.69
N ASN A 155 -3.23 20.76 -6.48
CA ASN A 155 -3.10 20.00 -5.24
C ASN A 155 -4.33 19.11 -5.00
N TYR A 156 -4.28 18.25 -3.99
CA TYR A 156 -5.31 17.25 -3.72
C TYR A 156 -5.89 17.37 -2.31
N PRO A 157 -7.17 17.04 -2.13
CA PRO A 157 -7.80 17.01 -0.81
C PRO A 157 -7.12 15.99 0.10
N SER A 158 -7.16 16.23 1.41
CA SER A 158 -6.64 15.24 2.37
C SER A 158 -7.52 13.98 2.43
N SER A 159 -8.82 14.15 2.24
CA SER A 159 -9.85 13.12 2.32
C SER A 159 -11.10 13.54 1.53
N GLU A 160 -12.00 12.60 1.25
CA GLU A 160 -13.31 12.88 0.64
C GLU A 160 -14.03 14.05 1.32
N GLY A 161 -14.55 14.98 0.51
CA GLY A 161 -15.31 16.15 0.96
C GLY A 161 -14.48 17.25 1.62
N SER A 162 -13.15 17.13 1.68
CA SER A 162 -12.30 18.22 2.18
C SER A 162 -12.19 19.33 1.14
N GLU A 163 -12.60 20.54 1.52
CA GLU A 163 -12.50 21.75 0.68
C GLU A 163 -11.24 22.59 0.98
N SER A 164 -10.42 22.15 1.94
CA SER A 164 -9.25 22.90 2.41
C SER A 164 -7.99 22.54 1.61
N ASP A 165 -7.65 23.38 0.64
CA ASP A 165 -6.39 23.27 -0.11
C ASP A 165 -5.22 23.89 0.65
N ARG A 166 -4.52 23.08 1.48
CA ARG A 166 -3.39 23.56 2.31
C ARG A 166 -2.25 22.58 2.53
N LEU A 167 -2.49 21.27 2.39
CA LEU A 167 -1.48 20.26 2.71
C LEU A 167 -0.74 19.89 1.43
N VAL A 168 0.57 20.11 1.42
CA VAL A 168 1.47 19.76 0.31
C VAL A 168 2.57 18.86 0.89
N HIS A 169 2.17 17.70 1.39
CA HIS A 169 3.05 16.75 2.07
C HIS A 169 3.03 15.39 1.37
N TRP A 170 4.02 14.54 1.68
CA TRP A 170 3.97 13.13 1.28
C TRP A 170 2.72 12.42 1.83
N CYS A 171 2.40 12.65 3.11
CA CYS A 171 1.27 11.98 3.75
C CYS A 171 -0.09 12.44 3.21
N HIS A 172 -0.23 13.72 2.85
CA HIS A 172 -1.46 14.34 2.35
C HIS A 172 -1.14 15.44 1.33
N GLY A 173 -1.76 15.35 0.15
CA GLY A 173 -1.61 16.31 -0.93
C GLY A 173 -0.78 15.78 -2.10
N ALA A 174 -0.43 16.70 -3.01
CA ALA A 174 0.21 16.41 -4.28
C ALA A 174 1.49 15.55 -4.16
N PRO A 175 2.46 15.81 -3.25
CA PRO A 175 3.73 15.09 -3.27
C PRO A 175 3.58 13.56 -3.16
N GLY A 176 2.68 13.09 -2.28
CA GLY A 176 2.41 11.65 -2.16
C GLY A 176 1.68 11.08 -3.36
N ILE A 177 0.74 11.82 -3.93
CA ILE A 177 -0.07 11.39 -5.07
C ILE A 177 0.77 11.36 -6.36
N THR A 178 1.62 12.36 -6.60
CA THR A 178 2.51 12.41 -7.76
C THR A 178 3.43 11.18 -7.81
N LEU A 179 3.99 10.74 -6.68
CA LEU A 179 4.80 9.52 -6.64
C LEU A 179 4.00 8.28 -7.07
N THR A 180 2.72 8.21 -6.71
CA THR A 180 1.83 7.14 -7.16
C THR A 180 1.49 7.26 -8.65
N LEU A 181 1.23 8.46 -9.15
CA LEU A 181 0.89 8.69 -10.57
C LEU A 181 2.09 8.40 -11.49
N VAL A 182 3.29 8.83 -11.13
CA VAL A 182 4.53 8.48 -11.86
C VAL A 182 4.72 6.97 -11.94
N LYS A 183 4.46 6.26 -10.84
CA LYS A 183 4.50 4.79 -10.85
C LYS A 183 3.43 4.20 -11.77
N ALA A 184 2.22 4.76 -11.77
CA ALA A 184 1.15 4.31 -12.67
C ALA A 184 1.54 4.50 -14.14
N ALA A 185 2.15 5.64 -14.49
CA ALA A 185 2.67 5.88 -15.83
C ALA A 185 3.72 4.83 -16.23
N GLN A 186 4.61 4.45 -15.32
CA GLN A 186 5.61 3.41 -15.56
C GLN A 186 5.00 2.01 -15.72
N VAL A 187 4.06 1.64 -14.85
CA VAL A 187 3.47 0.29 -14.81
C VAL A 187 2.49 0.09 -15.96
N PHE A 188 1.69 1.09 -16.29
CA PHE A 188 0.66 0.99 -17.32
C PHE A 188 1.09 1.51 -18.69
N SER A 189 2.27 2.16 -18.78
CA SER A 189 2.76 2.78 -20.03
C SER A 189 1.74 3.70 -20.68
N ASP A 190 1.05 4.49 -19.86
CA ASP A 190 -0.04 5.39 -20.26
C ASP A 190 0.27 6.81 -19.79
N GLU A 191 0.34 7.74 -20.74
CA GLU A 191 0.63 9.15 -20.48
C GLU A 191 -0.50 9.85 -19.71
N GLU A 192 -1.69 9.26 -19.60
CA GLU A 192 -2.79 9.82 -18.80
C GLU A 192 -2.44 10.01 -17.31
N PHE A 193 -1.41 9.28 -16.84
CA PHE A 193 -0.93 9.34 -15.45
C PHE A 193 0.28 10.27 -15.25
N LEU A 194 0.71 11.01 -16.29
CA LEU A 194 1.78 12.02 -16.21
C LEU A 194 1.24 13.45 -16.06
#